data_AF-A0A4R1BC85-F1
#
_entry.id   AF-A0A4R1BC85-F1
#
_cell.length_a   1.000
_cell.length_b   1.000
_cell.length_c   1.000
_cell.angle_alpha   90.00
_cell.angle_beta   90.00
_cell.angle_gamma   90.00
#
_symmetry.space_group_name_H-M   'P 1'
#
loop_
_entity.id
_entity.type
_entity.pdbx_description
1 polymer ?
#
loop_
_entity_poly.entity_id
_entity_poly.type
_entity_poly.pdbx_seq_one_letter_code
_entity_poly.pdbx_strand_id
1 'polypeptide(L)'
;MRILTLLALCLTILLSPLATTPAFAATPAEIATQVRTNWANAKSAYLNAVKPYAANNATLISQYSAALDKAGGSLENFLTLKQQSPAPSSTTMTAAVDQLAKDLLTLRGLTGKATGGLATALSSALTQQNQVAQTALANMR
;
A
#
# COMPACT_ATOMS: atom_id res chain seq x y z
N MET A 1 19.05 -41.55 -44.59
CA MET A 1 19.02 -40.42 -43.63
C MET A 1 18.58 -40.99 -42.28
N ARG A 2 19.46 -41.66 -41.52
CA ARG A 2 20.24 -41.12 -40.38
C ARG A 2 19.39 -40.36 -39.35
N ILE A 3 18.69 -41.16 -38.52
CA ILE A 3 18.28 -40.82 -37.16
C ILE A 3 19.52 -41.07 -36.28
N LEU A 4 20.13 -40.00 -35.79
CA LEU A 4 21.14 -39.96 -34.72
C LEU A 4 20.61 -38.87 -33.75
N THR A 5 20.60 -39.00 -32.43
CA THR A 5 21.73 -39.36 -31.55
C THR A 5 21.21 -39.60 -30.12
N LEU A 6 21.75 -40.67 -29.51
CA LEU A 6 22.11 -40.91 -28.09
C LEU A 6 21.17 -40.53 -26.93
N LEU A 7 20.73 -41.45 -26.07
CA LEU A 7 21.44 -42.31 -25.09
C LEU A 7 21.78 -41.61 -23.75
N ALA A 8 21.17 -42.15 -22.68
CA ALA A 8 21.66 -42.29 -21.31
C ALA A 8 21.95 -41.03 -20.46
N LEU A 9 21.13 -40.82 -19.42
CA LEU A 9 21.62 -40.88 -18.03
C LEU A 9 20.44 -40.99 -17.05
N CYS A 10 20.17 -42.21 -16.59
CA CYS A 10 19.65 -42.42 -15.24
C CYS A 10 20.73 -41.98 -14.25
N LEU A 11 20.28 -41.60 -13.05
CA LEU A 11 21.01 -41.53 -11.78
C LEU A 11 21.32 -40.11 -11.24
N THR A 12 20.66 -39.86 -10.10
CA THR A 12 21.08 -39.05 -8.94
C THR A 12 21.22 -37.54 -9.12
N ILE A 13 20.21 -36.78 -8.66
CA ILE A 13 20.38 -35.86 -7.52
C ILE A 13 19.11 -35.90 -6.65
N LEU A 14 19.32 -36.33 -5.40
CA LEU A 14 18.65 -36.02 -4.13
C LEU A 14 17.31 -35.27 -4.23
N LEU A 15 16.22 -35.78 -3.65
CA LEU A 15 15.88 -35.49 -2.25
C LEU A 15 16.28 -34.07 -1.81
N SER A 16 15.79 -33.04 -2.50
CA SER A 16 15.64 -31.74 -1.87
C SER A 16 14.49 -31.87 -0.87
N PRO A 17 14.72 -31.78 0.45
CA PRO A 17 13.63 -31.33 1.29
C PRO A 17 13.18 -30.00 0.67
N LEU A 18 11.87 -29.85 0.41
CA LEU A 18 11.32 -28.51 0.55
C LEU A 18 11.64 -28.14 2.00
N ALA A 19 12.80 -27.54 2.20
CA ALA A 19 13.02 -26.67 3.32
C ALA A 19 11.92 -25.64 3.12
N THR A 20 10.81 -25.86 3.83
CA THR A 20 9.96 -24.79 4.31
C THR A 20 10.93 -23.88 5.04
N THR A 21 11.57 -22.99 4.28
CA THR A 21 12.25 -21.84 4.84
C THR A 21 11.24 -21.31 5.83
N PRO A 22 11.56 -21.25 7.13
CA PRO A 22 10.67 -20.56 8.05
C PRO A 22 10.46 -19.21 7.39
N ALA A 23 9.22 -18.94 6.98
CA ALA A 23 8.85 -17.61 6.56
C ALA A 23 9.03 -16.79 7.83
N PHE A 24 10.24 -16.25 8.00
CA PHE A 24 10.51 -15.29 9.04
C PHE A 24 9.44 -14.23 8.84
N ALA A 25 8.54 -14.13 9.82
CA ALA A 25 7.52 -13.11 9.80
C ALA A 25 8.25 -11.78 9.56
N ALA A 26 7.80 -11.03 8.55
CA ALA A 26 8.42 -9.76 8.21
C ALA A 26 8.56 -8.92 9.47
N THR A 27 9.75 -8.37 9.70
CA THR A 27 9.99 -7.49 10.83
C THR A 27 9.08 -6.26 10.72
N PRO A 28 8.74 -5.61 11.85
CA PRO A 28 7.97 -4.36 11.82
C PRO A 28 8.58 -3.29 10.91
N ALA A 29 9.91 -3.25 10.79
CA ALA A 29 10.62 -2.31 9.91
C ALA A 29 10.44 -2.65 8.42
N GLU A 30 10.46 -3.93 8.06
CA GLU A 30 10.17 -4.39 6.69
C GLU A 30 8.72 -4.11 6.30
N ILE A 31 7.77 -4.37 7.21
CA ILE A 31 6.35 -4.04 7.01
C ILE A 31 6.17 -2.54 6.80
N ALA A 32 6.78 -1.70 7.64
CA ALA A 32 6.71 -0.25 7.50
C ALA A 32 7.26 0.21 6.14
N THR A 33 8.37 -0.37 5.69
CA THR A 33 8.97 -0.08 4.38
C THR A 33 8.05 -0.48 3.23
N GLN A 34 7.42 -1.66 3.31
CA GLN A 34 6.46 -2.13 2.31
C GLN A 34 5.22 -1.23 2.26
N VAL A 35 4.70 -0.81 3.41
CA VAL A 35 3.57 0.12 3.50
C VAL A 35 3.91 1.45 2.84
N ARG A 36 5.08 2.04 3.13
CA ARG A 36 5.53 3.29 2.49
C ARG A 36 5.65 3.15 0.98
N THR A 37 6.22 2.05 0.51
CA THR A 37 6.39 1.74 -0.91
C THR A 37 5.04 1.64 -1.61
N ASN A 38 4.11 0.89 -1.01
CA ASN A 38 2.77 0.71 -1.56
C ASN A 38 1.97 2.03 -1.56
N TRP A 39 2.14 2.87 -0.53
CA TRP A 39 1.52 4.20 -0.48
C TRP A 39 2.04 5.11 -1.59
N ALA A 40 3.36 5.15 -1.81
CA ALA A 40 3.98 5.91 -2.90
C ALA A 40 3.52 5.43 -4.28
N ASN A 41 3.38 4.11 -4.47
CA ASN A 41 2.84 3.52 -5.69
C ASN A 41 1.38 3.92 -5.91
N ALA A 42 0.54 3.84 -4.87
CA ALA A 42 -0.86 4.28 -4.94
C ALA A 42 -0.98 5.77 -5.27
N LYS A 43 -0.11 6.62 -4.71
CA LYS A 43 -0.04 8.06 -5.04
C LYS A 43 0.35 8.27 -6.52
N SER A 44 1.34 7.52 -7.01
CA SER A 44 1.77 7.62 -8.42
C SER A 44 0.68 7.16 -9.39
N ALA A 45 -0.01 6.06 -9.07
CA ALA A 45 -1.15 5.57 -9.83
C ALA A 45 -2.30 6.60 -9.86
N TYR A 46 -2.59 7.23 -8.72
CA TYR A 46 -3.54 8.34 -8.63
C TYR A 46 -3.17 9.50 -9.56
N LEU A 47 -1.93 10.00 -9.50
CA LEU A 47 -1.49 11.14 -10.32
C LEU A 47 -1.63 10.85 -11.82
N ASN A 48 -1.29 9.63 -12.25
CA ASN A 48 -1.46 9.19 -13.62
C ASN A 48 -2.94 9.12 -14.01
N ALA A 49 -3.80 8.59 -13.13
CA ALA A 49 -5.23 8.42 -13.38
C ALA A 49 -5.98 9.75 -13.47
N VAL A 50 -5.56 10.78 -12.73
CA VAL A 50 -6.26 12.09 -12.73
C VAL A 50 -5.76 13.07 -13.79
N LYS A 51 -4.57 12.82 -14.36
CA LYS A 51 -3.94 13.68 -15.38
C LYS A 51 -4.87 14.07 -16.55
N PRO A 52 -5.70 13.16 -17.12
CA PRO A 52 -6.62 13.53 -18.21
C PRO A 52 -7.71 14.52 -17.81
N TYR A 53 -8.01 14.67 -16.52
CA TYR A 53 -9.11 15.48 -16.00
C TYR A 53 -8.65 16.82 -15.42
N ALA A 54 -7.35 17.09 -15.40
CA ALA A 54 -6.74 18.23 -14.69
C ALA A 54 -7.27 19.59 -15.14
N ALA A 55 -7.50 19.79 -16.45
CA ALA A 55 -7.95 21.07 -17.00
C ALA A 55 -9.31 21.52 -16.44
N ASN A 56 -10.24 20.57 -16.25
CA ASN A 56 -11.63 20.88 -15.86
C ASN A 56 -11.91 20.63 -14.38
N ASN A 57 -10.98 19.98 -13.65
CA ASN A 57 -11.19 19.56 -12.27
C ASN A 57 -10.01 19.92 -11.35
N ALA A 58 -9.20 20.91 -11.73
CA ALA A 58 -7.98 21.31 -11.03
C ALA A 58 -8.20 21.50 -9.52
N THR A 59 -9.28 22.20 -9.13
CA THR A 59 -9.62 22.45 -7.72
C THR A 59 -9.85 21.15 -6.95
N LEU A 60 -10.69 20.24 -7.47
CA LEU A 60 -11.01 18.99 -6.78
C LEU A 60 -9.80 18.05 -6.73
N ILE A 61 -9.02 17.99 -7.81
CA ILE A 61 -7.78 17.21 -7.88
C ILE A 61 -6.77 17.75 -6.87
N SER A 62 -6.61 19.07 -6.74
CA SER A 62 -5.74 19.71 -5.75
C SER A 62 -6.21 19.43 -4.32
N GLN A 63 -7.51 19.50 -4.05
CA GLN A 63 -8.06 19.18 -2.73
C GLN A 63 -7.82 17.71 -2.38
N TYR A 64 -8.03 16.80 -3.33
CA TYR A 64 -7.76 15.38 -3.13
C TYR A 64 -6.27 15.11 -2.91
N SER A 65 -5.38 15.74 -3.69
CA SER A 65 -3.92 15.64 -3.50
C SER A 65 -3.50 16.09 -2.10
N ALA A 66 -3.99 17.24 -1.63
CA ALA A 66 -3.66 17.75 -0.30
C ALA A 66 -4.20 16.83 0.82
N ALA A 67 -5.44 16.33 0.68
CA ALA A 67 -5.99 15.36 1.62
C ALA A 67 -5.22 14.03 1.60
N LEU A 68 -4.70 13.64 0.44
CA LEU A 68 -3.92 12.43 0.27
C LEU A 68 -2.55 12.56 0.97
N ASP A 69 -1.89 13.69 0.80
CA ASP A 69 -0.62 13.97 1.50
C ASP A 69 -0.82 13.99 3.02
N LYS A 70 -1.92 14.56 3.49
CA LYS A 70 -2.27 14.54 4.91
C LYS A 70 -2.50 13.12 5.43
N ALA A 71 -3.27 12.30 4.70
CA ALA A 71 -3.48 10.89 5.05
C ALA A 71 -2.16 10.11 5.08
N GLY A 72 -1.23 10.40 4.16
CA GLY A 72 0.11 9.82 4.14
C GLY A 72 0.94 10.21 5.37
N GLY A 73 0.84 11.47 5.81
CA GLY A 73 1.46 11.93 7.06
C GLY A 73 0.88 11.22 8.29
N SER A 74 -0.43 11.03 8.34
CA SER A 74 -1.09 10.29 9.43
C SER A 74 -0.70 8.81 9.45
N LEU A 75 -0.55 8.20 8.28
CA LEU A 75 -0.03 6.84 8.13
C LEU A 75 1.43 6.75 8.64
N GLU A 76 2.30 7.68 8.23
CA GLU A 76 3.69 7.71 8.67
C GLU A 76 3.82 7.91 10.18
N ASN A 77 2.96 8.75 10.77
CA ASN A 77 2.90 8.92 12.22
C ASN A 77 2.54 7.59 12.91
N PHE A 78 1.53 6.86 12.42
CA PHE A 78 1.20 5.53 12.94
C PHE A 78 2.38 4.56 12.83
N LEU A 79 3.04 4.49 11.66
CA LEU A 79 4.22 3.64 11.45
C LEU A 79 5.35 3.99 12.40
N THR A 80 5.58 5.28 12.64
CA THR A 80 6.61 5.79 13.55
C THR A 80 6.30 5.38 14.99
N LEU A 81 5.07 5.61 15.45
CA LEU A 81 4.64 5.20 16.79
C LEU A 81 4.80 3.69 17.01
N LYS A 82 4.51 2.86 15.99
CA LYS A 82 4.69 1.41 16.09
C LYS A 82 6.16 0.96 16.19
N GLN A 83 7.10 1.80 15.78
CA GLN A 83 8.54 1.53 15.85
C GLN A 83 9.21 2.17 17.08
N GLN A 84 8.47 2.94 17.89
CA GLN A 84 9.03 3.62 19.06
C GLN A 84 9.38 2.64 20.20
N SER A 85 10.50 2.95 20.86
CA SER A 85 10.91 2.30 22.12
C SER A 85 11.26 3.39 23.15
N PRO A 86 10.62 3.41 24.33
CA PRO A 86 9.57 2.49 24.78
C PRO A 86 8.30 2.61 23.92
N ALA A 87 7.49 1.55 23.92
CA ALA A 87 6.25 1.52 23.15
C ALA A 87 5.31 2.66 23.58
N PRO A 88 4.61 3.32 22.63
CA PRO A 88 3.71 4.41 22.94
C PRO A 88 2.51 3.92 23.75
N SER A 89 1.90 4.83 24.50
CA SER A 89 0.67 4.53 25.24
C SER A 89 -0.47 4.14 24.28
N SER A 90 -1.41 3.33 24.78
CA SER A 90 -2.61 2.97 24.02
C SER A 90 -3.40 4.20 23.56
N THR A 91 -3.49 5.24 24.39
CA THR A 91 -4.14 6.51 24.06
C THR A 91 -3.48 7.19 22.86
N THR A 92 -2.15 7.24 22.82
CA THR A 92 -1.39 7.82 21.70
C THR A 92 -1.58 7.02 20.42
N MET A 93 -1.57 5.69 20.52
CA MET A 93 -1.80 4.80 19.37
C MET A 93 -3.22 4.95 18.82
N THR A 94 -4.25 4.96 19.68
CA THR A 94 -5.64 5.15 19.29
C THR A 94 -5.84 6.49 18.59
N ALA A 95 -5.26 7.57 19.14
CA ALA A 95 -5.36 8.90 18.51
C ALA A 95 -4.76 8.93 17.09
N ALA A 96 -3.66 8.22 16.84
CA ALA A 96 -3.06 8.13 15.51
C ALA A 96 -3.92 7.33 14.53
N VAL A 97 -4.51 6.22 14.97
CA VAL A 97 -5.44 5.42 14.15
C VAL A 97 -6.71 6.22 13.83
N ASP A 98 -7.27 6.93 14.81
CA ASP A 98 -8.44 7.78 14.61
C ASP A 98 -8.16 8.93 13.64
N GLN A 99 -6.96 9.52 13.72
CA GLN A 99 -6.56 10.57 12.79
C GLN A 99 -6.41 10.06 11.36
N LEU A 100 -5.78 8.89 11.17
CA LEU A 100 -5.70 8.23 9.87
C LEU A 100 -7.10 7.93 9.32
N ALA A 101 -8.01 7.40 10.14
CA ALA A 101 -9.39 7.14 9.73
C ALA A 101 -10.13 8.42 9.30
N LYS A 102 -9.97 9.53 10.02
CA LYS A 102 -10.55 10.83 9.65
C LYS A 102 -10.01 11.36 8.32
N ASP A 103 -8.71 11.22 8.07
CA ASP A 103 -8.11 11.67 6.81
C ASP A 103 -8.54 10.79 5.62
N LEU A 104 -8.69 9.47 5.81
CA LEU A 104 -9.27 8.57 4.81
C LEU A 104 -10.75 8.88 4.52
N LEU A 105 -11.53 9.26 5.54
CA LEU A 105 -12.91 9.73 5.36
C LEU A 105 -12.96 11.05 4.58
N THR A 106 -11.98 11.93 4.77
CA THR A 106 -11.87 13.17 3.98
C THR A 106 -11.64 12.86 2.51
N LEU A 107 -10.76 11.91 2.19
CA LEU A 107 -10.57 11.42 0.82
C LEU A 107 -11.86 10.87 0.22
N ARG A 108 -12.62 10.06 0.99
CA ARG A 108 -13.92 9.55 0.57
C ARG A 108 -14.91 10.68 0.26
N GLY A 109 -14.98 11.69 1.12
CA GLY A 109 -15.84 12.86 0.92
C GLY A 109 -15.49 13.63 -0.35
N LEU A 110 -14.20 13.76 -0.68
CA LEU A 110 -13.76 14.39 -1.93
C LEU A 110 -14.05 13.53 -3.16
N THR A 111 -13.87 12.21 -3.08
CA THR A 111 -14.30 11.29 -4.15
C THR A 111 -15.79 11.44 -4.44
N GLY A 112 -16.64 11.60 -3.43
CA GLY A 112 -18.08 11.79 -3.59
C GLY A 112 -18.48 13.09 -4.31
N LYS A 113 -17.56 14.04 -4.47
CA LYS A 113 -17.78 15.28 -5.24
C LYS A 113 -17.38 15.15 -6.71
N ALA A 114 -16.66 14.11 -7.09
CA ALA A 114 -16.25 13.90 -8.47
C ALA A 114 -17.38 13.28 -9.29
N THR A 115 -17.37 13.56 -10.60
CA THR A 115 -18.33 13.02 -11.57
C THR A 115 -17.60 12.40 -12.77
N GLY A 116 -18.32 11.57 -13.54
CA GLY A 116 -17.80 10.95 -14.76
C GLY A 116 -16.52 10.13 -14.53
N GLY A 117 -15.60 10.19 -15.49
CA GLY A 117 -14.33 9.44 -15.43
C GLY A 117 -13.43 9.82 -14.24
N LEU A 118 -13.54 11.04 -13.71
CA LEU A 118 -12.81 11.43 -12.51
C LEU A 118 -13.32 10.69 -11.27
N ALA A 119 -14.64 10.47 -11.15
CA ALA A 119 -15.21 9.70 -10.05
C ALA A 119 -14.64 8.27 -10.02
N THR A 120 -14.52 7.62 -11.19
CA THR A 120 -13.90 6.30 -11.32
C THR A 120 -12.43 6.33 -10.92
N ALA A 121 -11.67 7.31 -11.39
CA ALA A 121 -10.25 7.47 -11.07
C ALA A 121 -10.02 7.67 -9.56
N LEU A 122 -10.77 8.58 -8.93
CA LEU A 122 -10.67 8.84 -7.49
C LEU A 122 -11.18 7.68 -6.64
N SER A 123 -12.17 6.92 -7.11
CA SER A 123 -12.65 5.73 -6.42
C SER A 123 -11.62 4.60 -6.46
N SER A 124 -10.98 4.36 -7.60
CA SER A 124 -9.90 3.38 -7.71
C SER A 124 -8.71 3.76 -6.83
N ALA A 125 -8.31 5.04 -6.85
CA ALA A 125 -7.27 5.56 -5.97
C ALA A 125 -7.65 5.34 -4.50
N LEU A 126 -8.85 5.74 -4.07
CA LEU A 126 -9.31 5.56 -2.69
C LEU A 126 -9.29 4.09 -2.25
N THR A 127 -9.65 3.15 -3.12
CA THR A 127 -9.57 1.71 -2.82
C THR A 127 -8.14 1.28 -2.54
N GLN A 128 -7.18 1.67 -3.39
CA GLN A 128 -5.76 1.35 -3.17
C GLN A 128 -5.24 1.97 -1.86
N GLN A 129 -5.56 3.23 -1.60
CA GLN A 129 -5.18 3.92 -0.35
C GLN A 129 -5.71 3.19 0.89
N ASN A 130 -6.98 2.78 0.87
CA ASN A 130 -7.59 2.02 1.97
C ASN A 130 -6.93 0.64 2.15
N GLN A 131 -6.60 -0.05 1.06
CA GLN A 131 -5.91 -1.35 1.13
C GLN A 131 -4.53 -1.22 1.79
N VAL A 132 -3.76 -0.18 1.44
CA VAL A 132 -2.46 0.08 2.07
C VAL A 132 -2.62 0.40 3.56
N ALA A 133 -3.55 1.29 3.92
CA ALA A 133 -3.80 1.63 5.32
C ALA A 133 -4.26 0.42 6.15
N GLN A 134 -5.15 -0.43 5.61
CA GLN A 134 -5.59 -1.65 6.27
C GLN A 134 -4.46 -2.66 6.43
N THR A 135 -3.58 -2.78 5.43
CA THR A 135 -2.39 -3.63 5.50
C THR A 135 -1.47 -3.20 6.64
N ALA A 136 -1.26 -1.89 6.80
CA ALA A 136 -0.46 -1.33 7.91
C ALA A 136 -1.11 -1.65 9.26
N LEU A 137 -2.41 -1.41 9.40
CA LEU A 137 -3.15 -1.65 10.64
C LEU A 137 -3.22 -3.14 11.03
N ALA A 138 -3.25 -4.04 10.05
CA ALA A 138 -3.32 -5.48 10.29
C ALA A 138 -1.96 -6.09 10.64
N ASN A 139 -0.89 -5.72 9.92
CA ASN A 139 0.42 -6.36 10.07
C ASN A 139 1.26 -5.79 11.21
N MET A 140 0.95 -4.58 11.67
CA MET A 140 1.69 -3.94 12.76
C MET A 140 0.91 -3.95 14.07
N ARG A 141 -0.19 -4.71 14.14
CA ARG A 141 -1.11 -4.71 15.27
C ARG A 141 -0.47 -5.34 16.50
#